data_AF-A0A2K8PHR7-F1
#
_entry.id   AF-A0A2K8PHR7-F1
#
_cell.length_a   1.000
_cell.length_b   1.000
_cell.length_c   1.000
_cell.angle_alpha   90.00
_cell.angle_beta   90.00
_cell.angle_gamma   90.00
#
_symmetry.space_group_name_H-M   'P 1'
#
loop_
_entity.id
_entity.type
_entity.pdbx_description
1 polymer ?
#
loop_
_entity_poly.entity_id
_entity_poly.type
_entity_poly.pdbx_seq_one_letter_code
_entity_poly.pdbx_strand_id
1 'polypeptide(L)'
;MIESTPRRTVPLVLALAVAAAAPTATAAAATTAAAAPAPAASATAFAGIRGWARMAYGDPRDDVRILVDAHGSFDGRDPAVAARSWGTFRIQHFMGGPSDGSDGPRPGFNWGDFRVDCVRVDGADVAVTGRLVDAGPDWEEFLHGTPPARMGVSFHVAAPGTGETRIGITAPPPAGAPELAPCAAGPADAGTTAGGYTLTDTRRRSG
;
A
#
# COMPACT_ATOMS: atom_id res chain seq x y z
N MET A 1 -36.92 36.29 27.46
CA MET A 1 -37.94 36.28 26.40
C MET A 1 -37.29 35.65 25.17
N ILE A 2 -37.37 34.33 24.97
CA ILE A 2 -38.46 33.59 24.27
C ILE A 2 -38.68 34.26 22.89
N GLU A 3 -38.31 33.67 21.76
CA GLU A 3 -39.10 32.61 21.10
C GLU A 3 -38.29 31.64 20.23
N SER A 4 -38.86 30.44 20.11
CA SER A 4 -38.37 29.28 19.36
C SER A 4 -39.20 29.03 18.09
N THR A 5 -38.64 28.17 17.22
CA THR A 5 -39.31 27.23 16.27
C THR A 5 -39.85 27.80 14.93
N PRO A 6 -40.00 27.02 13.83
CA PRO A 6 -40.08 25.55 13.77
C PRO A 6 -39.34 24.78 12.66
N ARG A 7 -39.27 23.46 12.89
CA ARG A 7 -38.92 22.36 11.97
C ARG A 7 -40.02 22.17 10.90
N ARG A 8 -39.65 21.74 9.69
CA ARG A 8 -40.60 21.22 8.70
C ARG A 8 -40.29 19.75 8.38
N THR A 9 -41.23 18.92 8.79
CA THR A 9 -41.43 17.51 8.41
C THR A 9 -42.16 17.47 7.06
N VAL A 10 -41.85 16.50 6.20
CA VAL A 10 -42.61 16.22 4.96
C VAL A 10 -43.04 14.74 4.99
N PRO A 11 -44.28 14.40 4.57
CA PRO A 11 -45.00 13.23 5.06
C PRO A 11 -44.81 11.96 4.23
N LEU A 12 -45.02 10.85 4.93
CA LEU A 12 -45.32 9.51 4.45
C LEU A 12 -46.77 9.45 3.91
N VAL A 13 -46.99 8.85 2.74
CA VAL A 13 -48.33 8.42 2.28
C VAL A 13 -48.28 6.94 1.86
N LEU A 14 -49.32 6.25 2.29
CA LEU A 14 -49.54 4.80 2.35
C LEU A 14 -50.28 4.26 1.12
N ALA A 15 -49.86 3.06 0.68
CA ALA A 15 -50.63 1.82 0.45
C ALA A 15 -51.73 1.64 -0.64
N LEU A 16 -51.82 0.34 -1.04
CA LEU A 16 -52.92 -0.46 -1.62
C LEU A 16 -53.05 -0.43 -3.17
N ALA A 17 -53.32 -1.50 -3.92
CA ALA A 17 -53.81 -2.86 -3.62
C ALA A 17 -53.46 -3.88 -4.75
N VAL A 18 -53.77 -5.15 -4.46
CA VAL A 18 -53.51 -6.42 -5.15
C VAL A 18 -54.27 -6.59 -6.48
N ALA A 19 -53.65 -7.28 -7.46
CA ALA A 19 -54.38 -8.07 -8.46
C ALA A 19 -53.58 -9.34 -8.80
N ALA A 20 -54.12 -10.50 -8.39
CA ALA A 20 -53.64 -11.82 -8.77
C ALA A 20 -54.28 -12.23 -10.09
N ALA A 21 -53.46 -12.65 -11.05
CA ALA A 21 -53.90 -13.39 -12.23
C ALA A 21 -52.89 -14.51 -12.49
N ALA A 22 -53.33 -15.75 -12.31
CA ALA A 22 -52.55 -16.94 -12.63
C ALA A 22 -52.80 -17.32 -14.11
N PRO A 23 -51.75 -17.52 -14.91
CA PRO A 23 -51.85 -18.27 -16.16
C PRO A 23 -51.42 -19.73 -15.95
N THR A 24 -52.35 -20.65 -16.16
CA THR A 24 -52.09 -22.06 -16.46
C THR A 24 -51.74 -22.21 -17.94
N ALA A 25 -50.52 -22.64 -18.28
CA ALA A 25 -50.24 -23.34 -19.54
C ALA A 25 -48.84 -23.97 -19.56
N THR A 26 -48.85 -25.30 -19.63
CA THR A 26 -48.01 -26.18 -20.46
C THR A 26 -46.50 -26.15 -20.24
N ALA A 27 -46.02 -27.09 -19.42
CA ALA A 27 -44.61 -27.50 -19.38
C ALA A 27 -44.24 -28.18 -20.71
N ALA A 28 -43.60 -27.43 -21.60
CA ALA A 28 -42.78 -28.01 -22.66
C ALA A 28 -41.47 -28.48 -22.01
N ALA A 29 -41.16 -29.78 -22.14
CA ALA A 29 -39.89 -30.33 -21.72
C ALA A 29 -38.77 -29.69 -22.55
N ALA A 30 -38.13 -28.66 -21.98
CA ALA A 30 -36.90 -28.11 -22.52
C ALA A 30 -35.78 -29.12 -22.24
N THR A 31 -35.32 -29.80 -23.30
CA THR A 31 -34.09 -30.58 -23.27
C THR A 31 -32.98 -29.66 -22.79
N THR A 32 -32.56 -29.85 -21.55
CA THR A 32 -31.49 -29.05 -20.95
C THR A 32 -30.20 -29.43 -21.66
N ALA A 33 -29.82 -28.65 -22.67
CA ALA A 33 -28.46 -28.72 -23.21
C ALA A 33 -27.54 -28.40 -22.03
N ALA A 34 -26.75 -29.39 -21.62
CA ALA A 34 -25.77 -29.22 -20.55
C ALA A 34 -24.85 -28.06 -20.95
N ALA A 35 -25.00 -26.92 -20.27
CA ALA A 35 -24.11 -25.79 -20.44
C ALA A 35 -22.68 -26.29 -20.18
N ALA A 36 -21.78 -26.05 -21.13
CA ALA A 36 -20.37 -26.31 -20.93
C ALA A 36 -19.93 -25.61 -19.62
N PRO A 37 -19.15 -26.29 -18.76
CA PRO A 37 -18.72 -25.68 -17.50
C PRO A 37 -18.02 -24.36 -17.83
N ALA A 38 -18.51 -23.27 -17.23
CA ALA A 38 -17.85 -21.98 -17.33
C ALA A 38 -16.39 -22.17 -16.89
N PRO A 39 -15.41 -21.64 -17.64
CA PRO A 39 -14.01 -21.74 -17.22
C PRO A 39 -13.90 -21.18 -15.80
N ALA A 40 -13.32 -21.99 -14.90
CA ALA A 40 -13.13 -21.60 -13.52
C ALA A 40 -12.41 -20.24 -13.49
N ALA A 41 -13.01 -19.25 -12.84
CA ALA A 41 -12.36 -17.96 -12.65
C ALA A 41 -11.00 -18.21 -11.98
N SER A 42 -9.91 -17.81 -12.63
CA SER A 42 -8.58 -17.88 -12.04
C SER A 42 -8.62 -17.18 -10.69
N ALA A 43 -8.36 -17.95 -9.62
CA ALA A 43 -8.41 -17.40 -8.27
C ALA A 43 -7.42 -16.23 -8.16
N THR A 44 -7.92 -15.06 -7.78
CA THR A 44 -7.05 -13.90 -7.52
C THR A 44 -6.07 -14.26 -6.42
N ALA A 45 -4.77 -14.14 -6.72
CA ALA A 45 -3.73 -14.41 -5.74
C ALA A 45 -3.33 -13.12 -5.02
N PHE A 46 -2.80 -13.24 -3.81
CA PHE A 46 -2.42 -12.12 -2.96
C PHE A 46 -0.98 -12.26 -2.51
N ALA A 47 -0.24 -11.15 -2.53
CA ALA A 47 1.08 -11.06 -1.92
C ALA A 47 1.31 -9.69 -1.30
N GLY A 48 2.26 -9.58 -0.39
CA GLY A 48 2.55 -8.34 0.31
C GLY A 48 3.64 -8.47 1.35
N ILE A 49 3.97 -7.33 1.95
CA ILE A 49 4.97 -7.19 3.00
C ILE A 49 4.38 -6.40 4.16
N ARG A 50 4.67 -6.84 5.38
CA ARG A 50 4.32 -6.12 6.60
C ARG A 50 5.46 -6.17 7.59
N GLY A 51 5.68 -5.08 8.33
CA GLY A 51 6.60 -5.04 9.46
C GLY A 51 7.23 -3.67 9.63
N TRP A 52 8.31 -3.66 10.40
CA TRP A 52 9.13 -2.48 10.57
C TRP A 52 10.58 -2.90 10.81
N ALA A 53 11.53 -2.08 10.38
CA ALA A 53 12.92 -2.28 10.71
C ALA A 53 13.67 -0.94 10.81
N ARG A 54 14.77 -0.98 11.55
CA ARG A 54 15.78 0.08 11.58
C ARG A 54 16.83 -0.22 10.51
N MET A 55 16.99 0.69 9.57
CA MET A 55 17.98 0.61 8.50
C MET A 55 19.37 0.91 9.07
N ALA A 56 20.38 0.16 8.62
CA ALA A 56 21.79 0.47 8.86
C ALA A 56 22.20 1.68 7.99
N TYR A 57 21.80 2.88 8.41
CA TYR A 57 22.06 4.12 7.68
C TYR A 57 23.52 4.56 7.85
N GLY A 58 24.11 5.17 6.81
CA GLY A 58 25.55 5.40 6.71
C GLY A 58 26.18 6.24 7.83
N ASP A 59 25.39 7.08 8.51
CA ASP A 59 25.80 7.76 9.74
C ASP A 59 25.28 6.98 10.97
N PRO A 60 26.14 6.50 11.88
CA PRO A 60 25.71 5.73 13.04
C PRO A 60 24.91 6.53 14.08
N ARG A 61 24.90 7.87 13.98
CA ARG A 61 24.07 8.73 14.84
C ARG A 61 22.64 8.83 14.34
N ASP A 62 22.40 8.48 13.08
CA ASP A 62 21.08 8.52 12.50
C ASP A 62 20.29 7.25 12.85
N ASP A 63 18.97 7.42 12.92
CA ASP A 63 18.02 6.33 13.07
C ASP A 63 16.96 6.46 11.99
N VAL A 64 17.10 5.64 10.96
CA VAL A 64 16.12 5.55 9.87
C VAL A 64 15.25 4.32 10.10
N ARG A 65 13.94 4.53 10.29
CA ARG A 65 12.97 3.47 10.53
C ARG A 65 11.95 3.43 9.41
N ILE A 66 11.73 2.24 8.87
CA ILE A 66 10.79 2.01 7.78
C ILE A 66 9.70 1.06 8.25
N LEU A 67 8.46 1.57 8.30
CA LEU A 67 7.27 0.79 8.61
C LEU A 67 6.51 0.54 7.32
N VAL A 68 6.03 -0.68 7.09
CA VAL A 68 5.27 -1.02 5.89
C VAL A 68 4.13 -1.97 6.22
N ASP A 69 3.00 -1.74 5.57
CA ASP A 69 1.89 -2.68 5.46
C ASP A 69 1.32 -2.53 4.05
N ALA A 70 1.90 -3.28 3.10
CA ALA A 70 1.67 -3.14 1.68
C ALA A 70 1.21 -4.47 1.08
N HIS A 71 0.16 -4.40 0.26
CA HIS A 71 -0.50 -5.57 -0.29
C HIS A 71 -0.80 -5.38 -1.78
N GLY A 72 -0.83 -6.50 -2.49
CA GLY A 72 -1.19 -6.57 -3.89
C GLY A 72 -2.08 -7.77 -4.20
N SER A 73 -3.00 -7.58 -5.13
CA SER A 73 -3.72 -8.66 -5.80
C SER A 73 -3.15 -8.88 -7.20
N PHE A 74 -2.97 -10.13 -7.58
CA PHE A 74 -2.31 -10.54 -8.82
C PHE A 74 -3.30 -11.32 -9.68
N ASP A 75 -3.40 -10.93 -10.95
CA ASP A 75 -4.29 -11.54 -11.94
C ASP A 75 -3.53 -12.41 -12.97
N GLY A 76 -2.20 -12.47 -12.86
CA GLY A 76 -1.32 -13.29 -13.70
C GLY A 76 -0.83 -12.61 -14.99
N ARG A 77 -1.24 -11.37 -15.31
CA ARG A 77 -0.72 -10.64 -16.49
C ARG A 77 0.75 -10.29 -16.35
N ASP A 78 1.13 -9.82 -15.16
CA ASP A 78 2.50 -9.69 -14.71
C ASP A 78 2.64 -10.56 -13.45
N PRO A 79 3.52 -11.57 -13.44
CA PRO A 79 3.64 -12.47 -12.30
C PRO A 79 4.25 -11.77 -11.08
N ALA A 80 4.96 -10.65 -11.25
CA ALA A 80 5.67 -9.95 -10.19
C ALA A 80 4.99 -8.63 -9.77
N VAL A 81 4.27 -7.95 -10.65
CA VAL A 81 3.59 -6.67 -10.37
C VAL A 81 2.10 -6.88 -10.07
N ALA A 82 1.63 -6.31 -8.97
CA ALA A 82 0.23 -6.43 -8.58
C ALA A 82 -0.69 -5.67 -9.53
N ALA A 83 -1.80 -6.31 -9.95
CA ALA A 83 -2.86 -5.67 -10.73
C ALA A 83 -3.59 -4.56 -9.93
N ARG A 84 -3.63 -4.71 -8.61
CA ARG A 84 -4.09 -3.67 -7.68
C ARG A 84 -3.24 -3.70 -6.43
N SER A 85 -2.83 -2.53 -5.98
CA SER A 85 -2.02 -2.33 -4.77
C SER A 85 -2.76 -1.48 -3.74
N TRP A 86 -2.51 -1.71 -2.46
CA TRP A 86 -3.02 -0.89 -1.36
C TRP A 86 -2.15 -1.04 -0.11
N GLY A 87 -2.40 -0.19 0.87
CA GLY A 87 -1.67 -0.16 2.13
C GLY A 87 -0.94 1.16 2.34
N THR A 88 0.02 1.15 3.26
CA THR A 88 0.83 2.31 3.60
C THR A 88 2.27 1.93 3.88
N PHE A 89 3.16 2.93 3.80
CA PHE A 89 4.45 2.85 4.46
C PHE A 89 4.81 4.19 5.07
N ARG A 90 5.68 4.17 6.07
CA ARG A 90 6.24 5.35 6.71
C ARG A 90 7.75 5.29 6.68
N ILE A 91 8.36 6.42 6.35
CA ILE A 91 9.79 6.66 6.54
C ILE A 91 9.92 7.61 7.72
N GLN A 92 10.72 7.26 8.71
CA GLN A 92 11.10 8.13 9.82
C GLN A 92 12.62 8.26 9.83
N HIS A 93 13.12 9.48 10.01
CA HIS A 93 14.54 9.77 10.07
C HIS A 93 14.79 10.67 11.28
N PHE A 94 15.44 10.10 12.29
CA PHE A 94 16.04 10.87 13.38
C PHE A 94 17.48 11.16 12.98
N MET A 95 17.78 12.43 12.74
CA MET A 95 19.11 12.91 12.37
C MET A 95 19.92 13.17 13.63
N GLY A 96 21.13 12.62 13.70
CA GLY A 96 22.06 12.89 14.78
C GLY A 96 22.54 14.35 14.78
N GLY A 97 22.66 14.96 15.95
CA GLY A 97 23.34 16.25 16.10
C GLY A 97 24.86 16.15 15.82
N PRO A 98 25.59 17.27 15.75
CA PRO A 98 27.03 17.29 15.49
C PRO A 98 27.82 16.38 16.44
N SER A 99 28.80 15.65 15.90
CA SER A 99 29.63 14.69 16.65
C SER A 99 30.73 15.36 17.46
N ASP A 100 30.97 16.66 17.24
CA ASP A 100 32.00 17.48 17.87
C ASP A 100 31.50 18.28 19.08
N GLY A 101 30.23 18.11 19.47
CA GLY A 101 29.63 18.82 20.60
C GLY A 101 29.39 20.31 20.37
N SER A 102 29.48 20.77 19.12
CA SER A 102 29.13 22.15 18.76
C SER A 102 27.61 22.39 18.86
N ASP A 103 27.20 23.64 19.12
CA ASP A 103 25.81 24.12 19.08
C ASP A 103 25.24 24.13 17.63
N GLY A 104 25.52 23.11 16.84
CA GLY A 104 24.90 22.89 15.55
C GLY A 104 23.42 22.49 15.68
N PRO A 105 22.72 22.30 14.56
CA PRO A 105 21.28 22.04 14.57
C PRO A 105 20.93 20.92 15.55
N ARG A 106 19.90 21.15 16.37
CA ARG A 106 19.33 20.12 17.27
C ARG A 106 19.07 18.85 16.47
N PRO A 107 19.14 17.65 17.09
CA PRO A 107 18.81 16.41 16.41
C PRO A 107 17.48 16.57 15.67
N GLY A 108 17.55 16.51 14.35
CA GLY A 108 16.42 16.72 13.47
C GLY A 108 15.52 15.49 13.53
N PHE A 109 14.22 15.70 13.37
CA PHE A 109 13.29 14.59 13.17
C PHE A 109 12.41 14.91 11.99
N ASN A 110 12.41 14.01 11.02
CA ASN A 110 11.55 14.11 9.86
C ASN A 110 10.90 12.77 9.55
N TRP A 111 9.78 12.81 8.83
CA TRP A 111 9.04 11.63 8.45
C TRP A 111 8.15 11.89 7.23
N GLY A 112 7.71 10.82 6.58
CA GLY A 112 6.65 10.85 5.58
C GLY A 112 5.78 9.60 5.66
N ASP A 113 4.47 9.79 5.63
CA ASP A 113 3.48 8.73 5.48
C ASP A 113 3.02 8.65 4.02
N PHE A 114 3.03 7.45 3.46
CA PHE A 114 2.74 7.23 2.05
C PHE A 114 1.55 6.29 1.88
N ARG A 115 0.68 6.62 0.94
CA ARG A 115 -0.33 5.70 0.44
C ARG A 115 0.26 4.87 -0.69
N VAL A 116 0.28 3.55 -0.51
CA VAL A 116 0.79 2.61 -1.50
C VAL A 116 -0.05 2.68 -2.77
N ASP A 117 0.63 2.75 -3.90
CA ASP A 117 0.01 2.71 -5.22
C ASP A 117 0.59 1.64 -6.14
N CYS A 118 1.73 1.04 -5.78
CA CYS A 118 2.30 -0.10 -6.49
C CYS A 118 3.04 -1.03 -5.53
N VAL A 119 2.83 -2.34 -5.71
CA VAL A 119 3.54 -3.42 -5.04
C VAL A 119 4.04 -4.40 -6.10
N ARG A 120 5.35 -4.65 -6.10
CA ARG A 120 6.00 -5.70 -6.89
C ARG A 120 6.64 -6.70 -5.92
N VAL A 121 6.38 -7.98 -6.12
CA VAL A 121 6.90 -9.09 -5.30
C VAL A 121 7.49 -10.15 -6.22
N ASP A 122 8.80 -10.35 -6.11
CA ASP A 122 9.57 -11.35 -6.85
C ASP A 122 10.50 -12.10 -5.88
N GLY A 123 10.24 -13.37 -5.59
CA GLY A 123 11.07 -14.09 -4.63
C GLY A 123 11.10 -13.44 -3.23
N ALA A 124 12.28 -13.28 -2.67
CA ALA A 124 12.47 -12.58 -1.40
C ALA A 124 12.39 -11.04 -1.55
N ASP A 125 12.31 -10.54 -2.78
CA ASP A 125 12.41 -9.12 -3.08
C ASP A 125 11.02 -8.48 -3.24
N VAL A 126 10.85 -7.32 -2.60
CA VAL A 126 9.64 -6.51 -2.70
C VAL A 126 10.00 -5.08 -3.01
N ALA A 127 9.32 -4.47 -3.99
CA ALA A 127 9.38 -3.04 -4.22
C ALA A 127 7.98 -2.45 -4.01
N VAL A 128 7.92 -1.35 -3.26
CA VAL A 128 6.70 -0.62 -2.96
C VAL A 128 6.90 0.83 -3.35
N THR A 129 5.97 1.39 -4.11
CA THR A 129 5.88 2.84 -4.29
C THR A 129 4.60 3.37 -3.67
N GLY A 130 4.65 4.64 -3.28
CA GLY A 130 3.48 5.34 -2.77
C GLY A 130 3.64 6.83 -2.88
N ARG A 131 2.51 7.53 -2.81
CA ARG A 131 2.45 8.99 -2.78
C ARG A 131 2.37 9.47 -1.35
N LEU A 132 3.12 10.52 -1.05
CA LEU A 132 3.11 11.19 0.24
C LEU A 132 1.70 11.71 0.53
N VAL A 133 1.18 11.41 1.72
CA VAL A 133 -0.16 11.85 2.17
C VAL A 133 -0.11 12.64 3.47
N ASP A 134 0.99 12.53 4.21
CA ASP A 134 1.26 13.32 5.40
C ASP A 134 2.78 13.36 5.63
N ALA A 135 3.30 14.42 6.23
CA ALA A 135 4.73 14.64 6.33
C ALA A 135 5.15 15.47 7.54
N GLY A 136 6.39 15.26 7.97
CA GLY A 136 7.10 16.17 8.85
C GLY A 136 7.52 17.47 8.13
N PRO A 137 7.99 18.46 8.89
CA PRO A 137 8.24 19.81 8.37
C PRO A 137 9.24 19.85 7.22
N ASP A 138 10.28 18.99 7.23
CA ASP A 138 11.29 19.02 6.17
C ASP A 138 10.79 18.44 4.84
N TRP A 139 9.64 17.74 4.84
CA TRP A 139 9.03 17.15 3.64
C TRP A 139 7.69 17.80 3.23
N GLU A 140 7.33 18.93 3.84
CA GLU A 140 6.08 19.63 3.57
C GLU A 140 5.97 20.10 2.10
N GLU A 141 7.08 20.52 1.48
CA GLU A 141 7.10 20.88 0.06
C GLU A 141 6.75 19.70 -0.87
N PHE A 142 7.20 18.49 -0.52
CA PHE A 142 6.90 17.28 -1.29
C PHE A 142 5.44 16.86 -1.14
N LEU A 143 4.82 17.17 0.01
CA LEU A 143 3.41 16.89 0.29
C LEU A 143 2.50 17.81 -0.54
N HIS A 144 2.87 19.08 -0.68
CA HIS A 144 2.09 20.08 -1.42
C HIS A 144 2.41 20.19 -2.91
N GLY A 145 3.39 19.42 -3.40
CA GLY A 145 3.59 19.20 -4.83
C GLY A 145 2.31 18.72 -5.52
N THR A 146 2.16 19.05 -6.81
CA THR A 146 1.01 18.57 -7.60
C THR A 146 1.50 17.72 -8.78
N PRO A 147 1.39 16.38 -8.71
CA PRO A 147 0.87 15.59 -7.58
C PRO A 147 1.84 15.54 -6.39
N PRO A 148 1.37 15.13 -5.19
CA PRO A 148 2.26 14.87 -4.06
C PRO A 148 3.34 13.85 -4.46
N ALA A 149 4.54 14.07 -3.95
CA ALA A 149 5.72 13.33 -4.35
C ALA A 149 5.54 11.82 -4.16
N ARG A 150 6.09 11.05 -5.09
CA ARG A 150 6.17 9.59 -4.99
C ARG A 150 7.57 9.19 -4.55
N MET A 151 7.63 8.25 -3.61
CA MET A 151 8.87 7.58 -3.21
C MET A 151 8.74 6.07 -3.37
N GLY A 152 9.88 5.41 -3.45
CA GLY A 152 9.98 3.96 -3.47
C GLY A 152 10.73 3.45 -2.25
N VAL A 153 10.30 2.31 -1.72
CA VAL A 153 11.08 1.49 -0.78
C VAL A 153 11.20 0.09 -1.35
N SER A 154 12.38 -0.49 -1.23
CA SER A 154 12.67 -1.87 -1.65
C SER A 154 13.16 -2.69 -0.47
N PHE A 155 12.87 -3.98 -0.51
CA PHE A 155 13.18 -4.92 0.54
C PHE A 155 13.75 -6.19 -0.08
N HIS A 156 14.80 -6.73 0.53
CA HIS A 156 15.15 -8.14 0.41
C HIS A 156 14.85 -8.78 1.76
N VAL A 157 13.88 -9.69 1.84
CA VAL A 157 13.48 -10.33 3.09
C VAL A 157 14.08 -11.73 3.15
N ALA A 158 15.22 -11.86 3.83
CA ALA A 158 15.88 -13.15 4.00
C ALA A 158 15.00 -14.10 4.82
N ALA A 159 15.02 -15.39 4.46
CA ALA A 159 14.43 -16.41 5.31
C ALA A 159 15.24 -16.51 6.62
N PRO A 160 14.62 -16.95 7.73
CA PRO A 160 15.33 -17.12 8.99
C PRO A 160 16.59 -17.97 8.83
N GLY A 161 17.75 -17.40 9.18
CA GLY A 161 19.05 -18.07 9.10
C GLY A 161 19.70 -18.13 7.71
N THR A 162 19.11 -17.52 6.68
CA THR A 162 19.65 -17.59 5.29
C THR A 162 20.35 -16.32 4.82
N GLY A 163 20.41 -15.27 5.63
CA GLY A 163 21.05 -14.01 5.26
C GLY A 163 20.48 -12.82 6.02
N GLU A 164 20.89 -11.62 5.60
CA GLU A 164 20.44 -10.37 6.17
C GLU A 164 19.29 -9.77 5.36
N THR A 165 18.26 -9.28 6.06
CA THR A 165 17.22 -8.45 5.46
C THR A 165 17.81 -7.12 5.04
N ARG A 166 17.51 -6.66 3.82
CA ARG A 166 17.99 -5.36 3.33
C ARG A 166 16.85 -4.45 2.94
N ILE A 167 17.13 -3.15 2.98
CA ILE A 167 16.20 -2.06 2.68
C ILE A 167 16.88 -1.08 1.72
N GLY A 168 16.13 -0.57 0.75
CA GLY A 168 16.51 0.55 -0.10
C GLY A 168 15.44 1.63 -0.05
N ILE A 169 15.87 2.90 -0.16
CA ILE A 169 14.98 4.06 -0.25
C ILE A 169 15.27 4.77 -1.57
N THR A 170 14.22 5.08 -2.31
CA THR A 170 14.26 5.89 -3.53
C THR A 170 13.55 7.19 -3.26
N ALA A 171 14.33 8.27 -3.18
CA ALA A 171 13.82 9.61 -3.01
C ALA A 171 12.98 10.06 -4.22
N PRO A 172 12.14 11.10 -4.06
CA PRO A 172 11.53 11.75 -5.20
C PRO A 172 12.63 12.28 -6.13
N PRO A 173 12.40 12.29 -7.44
CA PRO A 173 13.31 12.93 -8.38
C PRO A 173 13.39 14.44 -8.09
N PRO A 174 14.51 15.10 -8.47
CA PRO A 174 14.63 16.54 -8.29
C PRO A 174 13.57 17.30 -9.09
N ALA A 175 13.28 18.54 -8.69
CA ALA A 175 12.32 19.39 -9.38
C ALA A 175 12.64 19.51 -10.88
N GLY A 176 11.61 19.28 -11.71
CA GLY A 176 11.72 19.32 -13.18
C GLY A 176 12.15 18.00 -13.84
N ALA A 177 12.57 16.98 -13.08
CA ALA A 177 12.79 15.64 -13.61
C ALA A 177 11.48 14.82 -13.68
N PRO A 178 11.41 13.79 -14.55
CA PRO A 178 10.25 12.91 -14.63
C PRO A 178 9.94 12.27 -13.27
N GLU A 179 8.66 12.15 -12.94
CA GLU A 179 8.20 11.49 -11.72
C GLU A 179 8.74 10.04 -11.65
N LEU A 180 9.03 9.57 -10.44
CA LEU A 180 9.29 8.16 -10.19
C LEU A 180 8.10 7.33 -10.70
N ALA A 181 8.37 6.30 -11.51
CA ALA A 181 7.31 5.44 -12.03
C ALA A 181 6.75 4.51 -10.92
N PRO A 182 5.49 4.04 -11.02
CA PRO A 182 4.97 2.99 -10.15
C PRO A 182 5.90 1.76 -10.12
N CYS A 183 6.09 1.19 -8.93
CA CYS A 183 6.97 0.03 -8.69
C CYS A 183 8.46 0.23 -9.03
N ALA A 184 8.88 1.44 -9.39
CA ALA A 184 10.29 1.79 -9.53
C ALA A 184 10.87 2.11 -8.14
N ALA A 185 11.73 1.23 -7.64
CA ALA A 185 12.54 1.46 -6.46
C ALA A 185 13.96 0.95 -6.75
N GLY A 186 14.96 1.70 -6.27
CA GLY A 186 16.36 1.33 -6.27
C GLY A 186 16.64 0.05 -5.46
N PRO A 187 17.87 -0.47 -5.51
CA PRO A 187 18.23 -1.72 -4.86
C PRO A 187 18.11 -1.64 -3.32
N ALA A 188 17.81 -2.77 -2.70
CA ALA A 188 17.83 -2.92 -1.24
C ALA A 188 19.27 -3.21 -0.78
N ASP A 189 20.04 -2.16 -0.53
CA ASP A 189 21.48 -2.21 -0.31
C ASP A 189 21.88 -2.08 1.17
N ALA A 190 21.07 -1.44 2.00
CA ALA A 190 21.35 -1.29 3.41
C ALA A 190 20.83 -2.44 4.25
N GLY A 191 21.65 -2.91 5.19
CA GLY A 191 21.28 -3.90 6.19
C GLY A 191 20.23 -3.39 7.19
N THR A 192 19.82 -4.27 8.11
CA THR A 192 18.91 -3.92 9.20
C THR A 192 19.58 -4.13 10.55
N THR A 193 19.48 -3.16 11.45
CA THR A 193 20.03 -3.24 12.82
C THR A 193 19.01 -3.66 13.87
N ALA A 194 17.71 -3.54 13.57
CA ALA A 194 16.63 -3.99 14.44
C ALA A 194 15.33 -4.20 13.63
N GLY A 195 14.39 -4.97 14.20
CA GLY A 195 13.10 -5.26 13.59
C GLY A 195 13.17 -6.34 12.51
N GLY A 196 12.21 -6.35 11.61
CA GLY A 196 12.10 -7.30 10.51
C GLY A 196 10.78 -7.17 9.75
N TYR A 197 10.70 -7.88 8.63
CA TYR A 197 9.53 -7.92 7.78
C TYR A 197 9.05 -9.35 7.56
N THR A 198 7.76 -9.49 7.32
CA THR A 198 7.13 -10.74 6.93
C THR A 198 6.58 -10.60 5.52
N LEU A 199 6.94 -11.54 4.65
CA LEU A 199 6.33 -11.70 3.34
C LEU A 199 5.14 -12.66 3.43
N THR A 200 4.04 -12.25 2.81
CA THR A 200 2.92 -13.14 2.51
C THR A 200 2.83 -13.30 1.01
N ASP A 201 2.75 -14.52 0.51
CA ASP A 201 2.57 -14.80 -0.92
C ASP A 201 1.75 -16.07 -1.11
N THR A 202 0.48 -15.93 -1.50
CA THR A 202 -0.40 -17.08 -1.76
C THR A 202 -0.07 -17.78 -3.08
N ARG A 203 0.69 -17.14 -3.98
CA ARG A 203 1.11 -17.73 -5.25
C ARG A 203 2.10 -18.88 -5.06
N ARG A 204 2.74 -18.97 -3.89
CA ARG A 204 3.71 -20.03 -3.54
C ARG A 204 3.12 -21.25 -2.84
N ARG A 205 1.85 -21.21 -2.45
CA ARG A 205 1.23 -22.30 -1.65
C ARG A 205 0.78 -23.51 -2.47
N SER A 206 1.28 -23.68 -3.69
CA SER A 206 0.90 -24.75 -4.62
C SER A 206 1.99 -25.82 -4.82
N GLY A 207 2.96 -25.93 -3.89
CA GLY A 207 4.01 -26.94 -3.91
C GLY A 207 3.62 -28.20 -3.17
#